data_AF-A0A1C5Z413-F1
#
_entry.id   AF-A0A1C5Z413-F1
#
_cell.length_a   1.000
_cell.length_b   1.000
_cell.length_c   1.000
_cell.angle_alpha   90.00
_cell.angle_beta   90.00
_cell.angle_gamma   90.00
#
_symmetry.space_group_name_H-M   'P 1'
#
loop_
_entity.id
_entity.type
_entity.pdbx_description
1 polymer ?
#
loop_
_entity_poly.entity_id
_entity_poly.type
_entity_poly.pdbx_seq_one_letter_code
_entity_poly.pdbx_strand_id
1 'polypeptide(L)'
;MAEEKKEEVKKSWNKMTFRELTREALIQHAESLADDDPEKALEAMAYLDDLLQTEPITAEMKKEKRRELESKTKKKRDKESGQLIDTDKPLYTKKQIDKMIDEMQGTPVNNIFYIKQQYCERYYPEILKNVKKKKETPQDLLAAARARVKAKMK
;
A
#
# COMPACT_ATOMS: atom_id res chain seq x y z
N MET A 1 -13.63 25.57 -18.67
CA MET A 1 -12.27 25.04 -18.48
C MET A 1 -12.44 23.57 -18.14
N ALA A 2 -12.16 22.69 -19.11
CA ALA A 2 -12.24 21.26 -18.90
C ALA A 2 -10.95 20.85 -18.18
N GLU A 3 -11.08 20.38 -16.94
CA GLU A 3 -10.00 19.68 -16.24
C GLU A 3 -9.76 18.37 -16.97
N GLU A 4 -8.81 18.38 -17.90
CA GLU A 4 -8.16 17.16 -18.39
C GLU A 4 -7.44 16.52 -17.20
N LYS A 5 -8.15 15.60 -16.54
CA LYS A 5 -7.54 14.56 -15.71
C LYS A 5 -6.50 13.87 -16.60
N LYS A 6 -5.22 14.19 -16.39
CA LYS A 6 -4.12 13.36 -16.85
C LYS A 6 -4.43 11.93 -16.38
N GLU A 7 -4.80 11.06 -17.30
CA GLU A 7 -4.61 9.63 -17.11
C GLU A 7 -3.11 9.43 -16.88
N GLU A 8 -2.71 9.48 -15.61
CA GLU A 8 -1.42 8.96 -15.19
C GLU A 8 -1.41 7.50 -15.61
N VAL A 9 -0.76 7.22 -16.74
CA VAL A 9 -0.46 5.86 -17.19
C VAL A 9 0.13 5.14 -15.99
N LYS A 10 -0.67 4.24 -15.37
CA LYS A 10 -0.23 3.46 -14.20
C LYS A 10 1.09 2.81 -14.59
N LYS A 11 2.20 3.27 -13.99
CA LYS A 11 3.52 2.68 -14.25
C LYS A 11 3.44 1.21 -13.88
N SER A 12 4.03 0.33 -14.70
CA SER A 12 4.18 -1.07 -14.34
C SER A 12 5.04 -1.20 -13.07
N TRP A 13 4.78 -2.19 -12.23
CA TRP A 13 5.46 -2.35 -10.94
C TRP A 13 7.00 -2.36 -11.06
N ASN A 14 7.53 -2.93 -12.14
CA ASN A 14 8.97 -3.00 -12.42
C ASN A 14 9.61 -1.65 -12.82
N LYS A 15 8.80 -0.63 -13.13
CA LYS A 15 9.25 0.74 -13.44
C LYS A 15 9.05 1.70 -12.26
N MET A 16 8.43 1.24 -11.17
CA MET A 16 8.22 2.06 -9.98
C MET A 16 9.49 2.13 -9.13
N THR A 17 9.75 3.28 -8.52
CA THR A 17 10.72 3.36 -7.42
C THR A 17 10.09 2.88 -6.11
N PHE A 18 10.92 2.59 -5.10
CA PHE A 18 10.44 2.19 -3.77
C PHE A 18 9.37 3.12 -3.19
N ARG A 19 9.51 4.44 -3.41
CA ARG A 19 8.54 5.44 -2.96
C ARG A 19 7.21 5.32 -3.71
N GLU A 20 7.25 4.99 -4.99
CA GLU A 20 6.08 4.89 -5.88
C GLU A 20 5.33 3.56 -5.76
N LEU A 21 5.93 2.52 -5.17
CA LEU A 21 5.27 1.22 -5.02
C LEU A 21 3.89 1.37 -4.37
N THR A 22 2.87 0.75 -4.94
CA THR A 22 1.54 0.64 -4.32
C THR A 22 1.36 -0.76 -3.76
N ARG A 23 0.30 -0.99 -2.98
CA ARG A 23 -0.07 -2.35 -2.54
C ARG A 23 -0.29 -3.27 -3.75
N GLU A 24 -0.97 -2.76 -4.78
CA GLU A 24 -1.15 -3.44 -6.07
C GLU A 24 0.22 -3.81 -6.70
N ALA A 25 1.19 -2.91 -6.70
CA ALA A 25 2.51 -3.19 -7.27
C ALA A 25 3.29 -4.27 -6.50
N LEU A 26 3.13 -4.36 -5.18
CA LEU A 26 3.72 -5.45 -4.38
C LEU A 26 3.11 -6.80 -4.74
N ILE A 27 1.78 -6.85 -4.90
CA ILE A 27 1.05 -8.06 -5.31
C ILE A 27 1.48 -8.48 -6.72
N GLN A 28 1.53 -7.55 -7.69
CA GLN A 28 1.99 -7.85 -9.05
C GLN A 28 3.43 -8.36 -9.09
N HIS A 29 4.30 -7.84 -8.22
CA HIS A 29 5.64 -8.40 -8.07
C HIS A 29 5.58 -9.84 -7.53
N ALA A 30 4.78 -10.10 -6.49
CA ALA A 30 4.65 -11.44 -5.91
C ALA A 30 4.13 -12.44 -6.95
N GLU A 31 3.16 -12.05 -7.78
CA GLU A 31 2.65 -12.84 -8.90
C GLU A 31 3.74 -13.13 -9.93
N SER A 32 4.56 -12.15 -10.29
CA SER A 32 5.65 -12.33 -11.25
C SER A 32 6.77 -13.28 -10.78
N LEU A 33 6.87 -13.54 -9.47
CA LEU A 33 7.82 -14.54 -8.97
C LEU A 33 7.45 -15.96 -9.43
N ALA A 34 6.19 -16.20 -9.77
CA ALA A 34 5.72 -17.53 -10.18
C ALA A 34 6.29 -17.98 -11.53
N ASP A 35 6.75 -17.02 -12.36
CA ASP A 35 7.42 -17.31 -13.63
C ASP A 35 8.77 -18.02 -13.44
N ASP A 36 9.43 -17.80 -12.30
CA ASP A 36 10.75 -18.38 -11.96
C ASP A 36 10.64 -19.44 -10.86
N ASP A 37 9.90 -19.15 -9.78
CA ASP A 37 9.71 -20.03 -8.63
C ASP A 37 8.30 -19.88 -8.01
N PRO A 38 7.37 -20.81 -8.31
CA PRO A 38 5.98 -20.72 -7.85
C PRO A 38 5.82 -20.90 -6.33
N GLU A 39 6.70 -21.66 -5.68
CA GLU A 39 6.68 -21.82 -4.22
C GLU A 39 7.03 -20.50 -3.52
N LYS A 40 8.05 -19.80 -4.01
CA LYS A 40 8.44 -18.47 -3.54
C LYS A 40 7.39 -17.41 -3.83
N ALA A 41 6.64 -17.53 -4.93
CA ALA A 41 5.50 -16.65 -5.20
C ALA A 41 4.40 -16.81 -4.14
N LEU A 42 4.04 -18.04 -3.80
CA LEU A 42 3.09 -18.34 -2.73
C LEU A 42 3.60 -17.87 -1.35
N GLU A 43 4.88 -18.07 -1.05
CA GLU A 43 5.51 -17.58 0.18
C GLU A 43 5.48 -16.04 0.26
N ALA A 44 5.77 -15.35 -0.85
CA ALA A 44 5.72 -13.91 -0.94
C ALA A 44 4.30 -13.34 -0.78
N MET A 45 3.29 -14.01 -1.36
CA MET A 45 1.88 -13.64 -1.19
C MET A 45 1.41 -13.86 0.24
N ALA A 46 1.72 -15.01 0.85
CA ALA A 46 1.37 -15.28 2.24
C ALA A 46 2.02 -14.27 3.19
N TYR A 47 3.27 -13.90 2.92
CA TYR A 47 3.94 -12.85 3.69
C TYR A 47 3.32 -11.46 3.50
N LEU A 48 2.88 -11.12 2.28
CA LEU A 48 2.13 -9.89 2.04
C LEU A 48 0.79 -9.88 2.75
N ASP A 49 0.08 -11.02 2.79
CA ASP A 49 -1.21 -11.14 3.49
C ASP A 49 -1.04 -10.88 4.99
N ASP A 50 -0.03 -11.49 5.62
CA ASP A 50 0.33 -11.25 7.03
C ASP A 50 0.66 -9.76 7.29
N LEU A 51 1.45 -9.14 6.41
CA LEU A 51 1.77 -7.72 6.51
C LEU A 51 0.56 -6.80 6.30
N LEU A 52 -0.40 -7.20 5.46
CA LEU A 52 -1.59 -6.44 5.10
C LEU A 52 -2.76 -6.67 6.07
N GLN A 53 -2.56 -7.44 7.14
CA GLN A 53 -3.59 -7.66 8.16
C GLN A 53 -4.19 -6.35 8.68
N THR A 54 -5.50 -6.42 8.90
CA THR A 54 -6.29 -5.34 9.48
C THR A 54 -6.80 -5.76 10.84
N GLU A 55 -6.89 -4.81 11.76
CA GLU A 55 -7.53 -5.06 13.05
C GLU A 55 -9.03 -5.29 12.81
N PRO A 56 -9.61 -6.34 13.41
CA PRO A 56 -11.03 -6.61 13.28
C PRO A 56 -11.82 -5.46 13.89
N ILE A 57 -12.89 -5.05 13.21
CA ILE A 57 -13.75 -3.98 13.72
C ILE A 57 -14.47 -4.46 14.96
N THR A 58 -14.19 -3.81 16.08
CA THR A 58 -14.83 -4.12 17.35
C THR A 58 -16.25 -3.53 17.41
N ALA A 59 -17.09 -4.11 18.27
CA ALA A 59 -18.43 -3.58 18.53
C ALA A 59 -18.38 -2.15 19.09
N GLU A 60 -17.34 -1.80 19.85
CA GLU A 60 -17.11 -0.44 20.34
C GLU A 60 -16.87 0.55 19.21
N MET A 61 -16.02 0.22 18.23
CA MET A 61 -15.78 1.07 17.07
C MET A 61 -17.05 1.30 16.25
N LYS A 62 -17.87 0.26 16.06
CA LYS A 62 -19.18 0.38 15.39
C LYS A 62 -20.14 1.28 16.17
N LYS A 63 -20.16 1.16 17.50
CA LYS A 63 -21.02 1.98 18.37
C LYS A 63 -20.59 3.45 18.37
N GLU A 64 -19.29 3.71 18.47
CA GLU A 64 -18.75 5.07 18.39
C GLU A 64 -19.06 5.71 17.03
N LYS A 65 -18.81 4.97 15.94
CA LYS A 65 -19.10 5.47 14.59
C LYS A 65 -20.59 5.73 14.38
N ARG A 66 -21.45 4.87 14.93
CA ARG A 66 -22.91 5.11 14.90
C ARG A 66 -23.27 6.41 15.62
N ARG A 67 -22.73 6.62 16.83
CA ARG A 67 -22.95 7.85 17.61
C ARG A 67 -22.47 9.10 16.86
N GLU A 68 -21.30 9.03 16.23
CA GLU A 68 -20.78 10.11 15.38
C GLU A 68 -21.76 10.43 14.23
N LEU A 69 -22.23 9.42 13.50
CA LEU A 69 -23.14 9.60 12.37
C LEU A 69 -24.53 10.11 12.79
N GLU A 70 -25.04 9.65 13.94
CA GLU A 70 -26.32 10.11 14.51
C GLU A 70 -26.25 11.56 14.99
N SER A 71 -25.09 12.02 15.46
CA SER A 71 -24.87 13.42 15.87
C SER A 71 -24.79 14.40 14.71
N LYS A 72 -24.62 13.93 13.47
CA LYS A 72 -24.48 14.79 12.29
C LYS A 72 -25.85 15.29 11.83
N THR A 73 -26.00 16.59 11.81
CA THR A 73 -27.17 17.31 11.33
C THR A 73 -26.95 17.91 9.94
N LYS A 74 -28.04 18.09 9.18
CA LYS A 74 -27.98 18.84 7.92
C LYS A 74 -27.65 20.29 8.23
N LYS A 75 -26.88 20.93 7.36
CA LYS A 75 -26.59 22.36 7.44
C LYS A 75 -27.44 23.11 6.42
N LYS A 76 -27.95 24.27 6.79
CA LYS A 76 -28.63 25.21 5.89
C LYS A 76 -27.90 26.55 5.92
N ARG A 77 -27.91 27.27 4.82
CA ARG A 77 -27.41 28.64 4.80
C ARG A 77 -28.48 29.57 5.37
N ASP A 78 -28.13 30.29 6.41
CA ASP A 78 -28.96 31.32 6.99
C ASP A 78 -29.09 32.50 6.03
N LYS A 79 -30.32 33.00 5.85
CA LYS A 79 -30.60 34.05 4.85
C LYS A 79 -30.16 35.44 5.30
N GLU A 80 -30.05 35.66 6.60
CA GLU A 80 -29.74 36.96 7.18
C GLU A 80 -28.22 37.15 7.33
N SER A 81 -27.54 36.15 7.89
CA SER A 81 -26.09 36.16 8.11
C SER A 81 -25.27 35.57 6.97
N GLY A 82 -25.88 34.82 6.04
CA GLY A 82 -25.18 34.10 4.97
C GLY A 82 -24.33 32.90 5.44
N GLN A 83 -24.32 32.62 6.74
CA GLN A 83 -23.51 31.55 7.34
C GLN A 83 -24.22 30.18 7.27
N LEU A 84 -23.44 29.10 7.31
CA LEU A 84 -23.98 27.74 7.42
C LEU A 84 -24.31 27.45 8.89
N ILE A 85 -25.59 27.24 9.17
CA ILE A 85 -26.08 26.85 10.50
C ILE A 85 -26.57 25.41 10.47
N ASP A 86 -26.37 24.69 11.56
CA ASP A 86 -26.93 23.35 11.75
C ASP A 86 -28.46 23.41 11.84
N THR A 87 -29.10 22.38 11.30
CA THR A 87 -30.56 22.20 11.36
C THR A 87 -30.91 21.06 12.30
N ASP A 88 -32.13 21.04 12.81
CA ASP A 88 -32.62 19.94 13.64
C ASP A 88 -32.82 18.61 12.87
N LYS A 89 -32.55 18.60 11.56
CA LYS A 89 -32.75 17.43 10.71
C LYS A 89 -31.47 16.59 10.65
N PRO A 90 -31.55 15.26 10.88
CA PRO A 90 -30.38 14.39 10.77
C PRO A 90 -29.82 14.38 9.34
N LEU A 91 -28.50 14.32 9.23
CA LEU A 91 -27.78 14.25 7.95
C LEU A 91 -28.02 12.90 7.26
N TYR A 92 -27.98 11.82 8.04
CA TYR A 92 -28.15 10.45 7.58
C TYR A 92 -29.40 9.81 8.17
N THR A 93 -30.09 8.99 7.38
CA THR A 93 -31.16 8.12 7.88
C THR A 93 -30.58 6.91 8.61
N LYS A 94 -31.35 6.28 9.50
CA LYS A 94 -30.91 5.05 10.21
C LYS A 94 -30.39 3.98 9.23
N LYS A 95 -31.10 3.72 8.13
CA LYS A 95 -30.68 2.77 7.10
C LYS A 95 -29.32 3.12 6.47
N GLN A 96 -29.02 4.40 6.25
CA GLN A 96 -27.72 4.82 5.73
C GLN A 96 -26.61 4.63 6.76
N ILE A 97 -26.89 4.92 8.03
CA ILE A 97 -25.94 4.70 9.13
C ILE A 97 -25.63 3.22 9.25
N ASP A 98 -26.65 2.35 9.31
CA ASP A 98 -26.46 0.90 9.35
C ASP A 98 -25.59 0.40 8.19
N LYS A 99 -25.86 0.86 6.96
CA LYS A 99 -25.04 0.52 5.79
C LYS A 99 -23.58 0.96 5.95
N MET A 100 -23.34 2.21 6.38
CA MET A 100 -21.99 2.73 6.59
C MET A 100 -21.23 1.99 7.70
N ILE A 101 -21.94 1.48 8.72
CA ILE A 101 -21.35 0.67 9.81
C ILE A 101 -21.02 -0.75 9.33
N ASP A 102 -21.86 -1.33 8.47
CA ASP A 102 -21.63 -2.65 7.87
C ASP A 102 -20.46 -2.62 6.88
N GLU A 103 -20.34 -1.55 6.10
CA GLU A 103 -19.25 -1.32 5.14
C GLU A 103 -17.94 -0.81 5.79
N MET A 104 -17.88 -0.69 7.13
CA MET A 104 -16.63 -0.34 7.79
C MET A 104 -15.57 -1.39 7.45
N GLN A 105 -14.36 -0.94 7.12
CA GLN A 105 -13.19 -1.80 6.99
C GLN A 105 -12.26 -1.63 8.20
N GLY A 106 -11.55 -2.71 8.54
CA GLY A 106 -10.56 -2.69 9.62
C GLY A 106 -9.44 -1.69 9.36
N THR A 107 -8.81 -1.23 10.42
CA THR A 107 -7.61 -0.40 10.33
C THR A 107 -6.41 -1.28 9.99
N PRO A 108 -5.57 -0.91 9.01
CA PRO A 108 -4.36 -1.69 8.73
C PRO A 108 -3.44 -1.67 9.97
N VAL A 109 -3.01 -2.85 10.42
CA VAL A 109 -2.08 -3.00 11.55
C VAL A 109 -0.76 -2.31 11.23
N ASN A 110 -0.30 -2.46 9.99
CA ASN A 110 0.97 -1.94 9.52
C ASN A 110 0.78 -0.73 8.58
N ASN A 111 1.64 0.29 8.75
CA ASN A 111 1.75 1.38 7.79
C ASN A 111 2.31 0.86 6.45
N ILE A 112 1.83 1.42 5.33
CA ILE A 112 2.29 1.08 3.98
C ILE A 112 3.81 1.18 3.82
N PHE A 113 4.49 2.12 4.49
CA PHE A 113 5.95 2.21 4.42
C PHE A 113 6.63 0.99 5.04
N TYR A 114 6.14 0.52 6.19
CA TYR A 114 6.64 -0.67 6.85
C TYR A 114 6.42 -1.92 5.98
N ILE A 115 5.22 -2.07 5.42
CA ILE A 115 4.87 -3.17 4.51
C ILE A 115 5.83 -3.20 3.31
N LYS A 116 6.02 -2.06 2.65
CA LYS A 116 6.96 -1.94 1.52
C LYS A 116 8.37 -2.35 1.91
N GLN A 117 8.87 -1.85 3.04
CA GLN A 117 10.23 -2.13 3.47
C GLN A 117 10.42 -3.62 3.75
N GLN A 118 9.55 -4.21 4.57
CA GLN A 118 9.62 -5.61 4.94
C GLN A 118 9.51 -6.56 3.74
N TYR A 119 8.60 -6.27 2.81
CA TYR A 119 8.46 -7.07 1.59
C TYR A 119 9.67 -6.92 0.67
N CYS A 120 10.09 -5.69 0.38
CA CYS A 120 11.18 -5.45 -0.57
C CYS A 120 12.51 -5.97 -0.02
N GLU A 121 12.75 -5.93 1.29
CA GLU A 121 13.97 -6.52 1.88
C GLU A 121 14.11 -8.02 1.61
N ARG A 122 12.98 -8.75 1.52
CA ARG A 122 12.97 -10.21 1.31
C ARG A 122 12.87 -10.61 -0.16
N TYR A 123 11.92 -10.02 -0.88
CA TYR A 123 11.52 -10.50 -2.21
C TYR A 123 11.88 -9.56 -3.34
N TYR A 124 12.08 -8.27 -3.06
CA TYR A 124 12.45 -7.29 -4.10
C TYR A 124 13.59 -6.36 -3.65
N PRO A 125 14.77 -6.89 -3.25
CA PRO A 125 15.82 -6.08 -2.65
C PRO A 125 16.38 -5.05 -3.64
N GLU A 126 16.36 -5.34 -4.93
CA GLU A 126 16.93 -4.50 -5.98
C GLU A 126 16.31 -3.09 -6.06
N ILE A 127 15.05 -2.94 -5.65
CA ILE A 127 14.36 -1.64 -5.65
C ILE A 127 14.84 -0.70 -4.54
N LEU A 128 15.49 -1.25 -3.51
CA LEU A 128 16.03 -0.49 -2.40
C LEU A 128 17.39 0.07 -2.82
N LYS A 129 17.45 1.38 -3.10
CA LYS A 129 18.67 2.10 -3.53
C LYS A 129 19.88 1.91 -2.60
N ASN A 130 19.65 1.48 -1.35
CA ASN A 130 20.66 1.31 -0.31
C ASN A 130 20.87 -0.14 0.13
N VAL A 131 20.39 -1.17 -0.61
CA VAL A 131 20.91 -2.52 -0.33
C VAL A 131 22.40 -2.42 -0.55
N LYS A 132 23.16 -2.58 0.55
CA LYS A 132 24.60 -2.70 0.48
C LYS A 132 24.85 -3.81 -0.54
N LYS A 133 25.25 -3.45 -1.77
CA LYS A 133 25.83 -4.42 -2.70
C LYS A 133 26.84 -5.15 -1.85
N LYS A 134 26.74 -6.49 -1.77
CA LYS A 134 27.76 -7.30 -1.10
C LYS A 134 29.09 -6.74 -1.58
N LYS A 135 29.88 -6.17 -0.67
CA LYS A 135 31.21 -5.69 -1.04
C LYS A 135 31.91 -6.93 -1.60
N GLU A 136 32.31 -6.88 -2.86
CA GLU A 136 33.10 -7.94 -3.47
C GLU A 136 34.26 -8.25 -2.53
N THR A 137 34.36 -9.50 -2.10
CA THR A 137 35.46 -9.88 -1.23
C THR A 137 36.76 -9.80 -2.04
N PRO A 138 37.93 -9.64 -1.40
CA PRO A 138 39.21 -9.74 -2.09
C PRO A 138 39.33 -11.03 -2.93
N GLN A 139 38.67 -12.11 -2.52
CA GLN A 139 38.60 -13.38 -3.23
C GLN A 139 37.77 -13.29 -4.52
N ASP A 140 36.62 -12.59 -4.51
CA ASP A 140 35.81 -12.33 -5.71
C ASP A 140 36.58 -11.49 -6.74
N LEU A 141 37.28 -10.46 -6.27
CA LEU A 141 38.13 -9.62 -7.12
C LEU A 141 39.29 -10.42 -7.74
N LEU A 142 39.91 -11.31 -6.96
CA LEU A 142 40.98 -12.18 -7.44
C LEU A 142 40.47 -13.20 -8.47
N ALA A 143 39.28 -13.77 -8.24
CA ALA A 143 38.64 -14.70 -9.18
C ALA A 143 38.29 -14.01 -10.51
N ALA A 144 37.70 -12.82 -10.46
CA ALA A 144 37.41 -12.00 -11.63
C ALA A 144 38.69 -11.60 -12.40
N ALA A 145 39.76 -11.22 -11.69
CA ALA A 145 41.05 -10.92 -12.31
C ALA A 145 41.65 -12.14 -13.01
N ARG A 146 41.62 -13.32 -12.37
CA ARG A 146 42.09 -14.59 -12.96
C ARG A 146 41.30 -14.95 -14.23
N ALA A 147 39.98 -14.76 -14.22
CA ALA A 147 39.14 -15.01 -15.38
C ALA A 147 39.49 -14.07 -16.56
N ARG A 148 39.73 -12.77 -16.30
CA ARG A 148 40.15 -11.81 -17.33
C ARG A 148 41.52 -12.15 -17.91
N VAL A 149 42.47 -12.61 -17.09
CA VAL A 149 43.79 -13.04 -17.57
C VAL A 149 43.65 -14.29 -18.43
N LYS A 150 42.89 -15.30 -17.99
CA LYS A 150 42.63 -16.51 -18.80
C LYS A 150 41.94 -16.20 -20.13
N ALA A 151 40.98 -15.27 -20.14
CA ALA A 151 40.29 -14.86 -21.36
C ALA A 151 41.21 -14.11 -22.35
N LYS A 152 42.26 -13.45 -21.88
CA LYS A 152 43.29 -12.82 -22.72
C LYS A 152 44.39 -13.78 -23.19
N MET A 153 44.49 -14.96 -22.58
CA MET A 153 45.43 -16.01 -22.95
C MET A 153 44.83 -17.02 -23.96
N LYS A 154 43.61 -16.76 -24.42
CA LYS A 154 42.92 -17.49 -25.47
C LYS A 154 42.84 -16.62 -26.71
#